data_AF-A0A7S1BJ74-F1
#
_entry.id   AF-A0A7S1BJ74-F1
#
_cell.length_a   1.000
_cell.length_b   1.000
_cell.length_c   1.000
_cell.angle_alpha   90.00
_cell.angle_beta   90.00
_cell.angle_gamma   90.00
#
_symmetry.space_group_name_H-M   'P 1'
#
loop_
_entity.id
_entity.type
_entity.pdbx_description
1 polymer ?
#
loop_
_entity_poly.entity_id
_entity_poly.type
_entity_poly.pdbx_seq_one_letter_code
_entity_poly.pdbx_strand_id
1 'polypeptide(L)'
;MFSSIIAFASSVILHTFLNNHGNDRQHLDVNSTAAEDDNRSDLNLRDLAEKGKTILPPLPASVVSTLKKTNFAYLSTVDPDGNIPHLSLMRFTYVQEDECIIMSTNKKTRKYDMLKERKNVALLIHDFGDGGEGTEGGHGEGGNPKFSITLKGICKIETGEVAERYRKAHLERNGKYSQFIVGEDIAILAVYVKSARICDINDQVTTWSAPC
;
A
#
# COMPACT_ATOMS: atom_id res chain seq x y z
N MET A 1 1.27 -6.25 -44.95
CA MET A 1 1.76 -5.04 -45.63
C MET A 1 0.64 -4.02 -45.62
N PHE A 2 0.99 -2.74 -45.41
CA PHE A 2 0.14 -1.57 -45.12
C PHE A 2 -0.39 -1.47 -43.68
N SER A 3 -0.36 -0.32 -43.02
CA SER A 3 0.52 0.86 -43.03
C SER A 3 0.11 1.67 -41.79
N SER A 4 1.07 2.19 -41.05
CA SER A 4 0.88 3.05 -39.88
C SER A 4 0.16 4.35 -40.24
N ILE A 5 -0.67 4.85 -39.32
CA ILE A 5 -1.07 6.26 -39.26
C ILE A 5 -0.75 6.75 -37.84
N ILE A 6 0.30 7.56 -37.73
CA ILE A 6 0.60 8.43 -36.59
C ILE A 6 0.24 9.84 -37.06
N ALA A 7 -0.56 10.56 -36.26
CA ALA A 7 -0.85 11.97 -36.46
C ALA A 7 -0.44 12.79 -35.22
N PHE A 8 0.15 13.95 -35.54
CA PHE A 8 0.71 15.05 -34.74
C PHE A 8 -0.31 15.65 -33.73
N ALA A 9 0.02 16.48 -32.74
CA ALA A 9 0.89 17.66 -32.76
C ALA A 9 1.20 18.25 -31.36
N SER A 10 2.28 19.02 -31.30
CA SER A 10 2.76 19.92 -30.23
C SER A 10 1.84 21.11 -29.91
N SER A 11 1.93 21.67 -28.69
CA SER A 11 2.58 22.98 -28.42
C SER A 11 2.05 23.71 -27.16
N VAL A 12 2.96 23.93 -26.19
CA VAL A 12 3.34 25.18 -25.46
C VAL A 12 2.23 26.20 -25.07
N ILE A 13 2.21 26.67 -23.81
CA ILE A 13 2.56 28.06 -23.38
C ILE A 13 2.31 28.29 -21.86
N LEU A 14 3.35 28.89 -21.27
CA LEU A 14 3.55 29.44 -19.94
C LEU A 14 2.79 30.78 -19.75
N HIS A 15 2.24 31.05 -18.57
CA HIS A 15 1.98 32.44 -18.16
C HIS A 15 2.24 32.67 -16.66
N THR A 16 3.19 33.57 -16.42
CA THR A 16 3.55 34.20 -15.15
C THR A 16 2.54 35.28 -14.78
N PHE A 17 2.26 35.47 -13.49
CA PHE A 17 1.67 36.70 -12.95
C PHE A 17 2.51 37.19 -11.75
N LEU A 18 2.91 38.46 -11.82
CA LEU A 18 3.61 39.23 -10.79
C LEU A 18 2.74 40.44 -10.37
N ASN A 19 2.90 40.82 -9.10
CA ASN A 19 2.69 42.13 -8.45
C ASN A 19 1.28 42.75 -8.36
N ASN A 20 0.89 43.21 -7.16
CA ASN A 20 1.09 44.62 -6.76
C ASN A 20 0.84 44.92 -5.25
N HIS A 21 1.42 46.04 -4.82
CA HIS A 21 1.62 46.64 -3.49
C HIS A 21 0.42 47.20 -2.68
N GLY A 22 0.67 47.45 -1.38
CA GLY A 22 0.13 48.57 -0.56
C GLY A 22 -0.42 48.13 0.81
N ASN A 23 0.35 48.11 1.91
CA ASN A 23 0.69 49.20 2.87
C ASN A 23 -0.52 49.89 3.52
N ASP A 24 -0.73 49.65 4.82
CA ASP A 24 -1.04 50.71 5.81
C ASP A 24 -0.87 50.21 7.26
N ARG A 25 -0.17 51.02 8.05
CA ARG A 25 0.03 50.89 9.50
C ARG A 25 -0.84 51.92 10.21
N GLN A 26 -1.56 51.53 11.25
CA GLN A 26 -1.86 52.40 12.38
C GLN A 26 -1.74 51.63 13.71
N HIS A 27 -1.32 52.40 14.72
CA HIS A 27 -0.83 52.07 16.04
C HIS A 27 -1.89 52.47 17.08
N LEU A 28 -1.99 51.78 18.23
CA LEU A 28 -2.06 52.31 19.61
C LEU A 28 -2.68 51.30 20.62
N ASP A 29 -1.84 50.99 21.62
CA ASP A 29 -2.04 50.92 23.08
C ASP A 29 -2.87 49.85 23.82
N VAL A 30 -2.12 48.94 24.46
CA VAL A 30 -2.07 48.52 25.88
C VAL A 30 -3.37 48.49 26.72
N ASN A 31 -3.80 47.28 27.13
CA ASN A 31 -3.96 46.94 28.55
C ASN A 31 -4.10 45.43 28.82
N SER A 32 -3.56 45.01 29.97
CA SER A 32 -3.46 43.62 30.45
C SER A 32 -4.80 43.06 30.96
N THR A 33 -5.05 41.77 30.78
CA THR A 33 -5.50 40.86 31.85
C THR A 33 -5.37 39.42 31.37
N ALA A 34 -4.69 38.61 32.17
CA ALA A 34 -4.51 37.17 32.00
C ALA A 34 -5.83 36.42 32.17
N ALA A 35 -6.13 35.53 31.22
CA ALA A 35 -6.70 34.20 31.39
C ALA A 35 -6.98 33.65 29.98
N GLU A 36 -6.91 32.33 29.82
CA GLU A 36 -7.25 31.58 28.60
C GLU A 36 -6.12 31.43 27.57
N ASP A 37 -5.11 30.63 27.93
CA ASP A 37 -4.22 30.00 26.94
C ASP A 37 -4.09 28.51 27.25
N ASP A 38 -5.11 27.74 26.88
CA ASP A 38 -5.05 26.27 26.85
C ASP A 38 -5.90 25.67 25.72
N ASN A 39 -6.03 26.39 24.59
CA ASN A 39 -6.83 25.92 23.44
C ASN A 39 -6.19 26.19 22.06
N ARG A 40 -4.88 26.46 22.03
CA ARG A 40 -4.16 26.77 20.78
C ARG A 40 -3.46 25.56 20.14
N SER A 41 -3.37 24.43 20.84
CA SER A 41 -2.77 23.19 20.32
C SER A 41 -3.77 22.29 19.56
N ASP A 42 -5.07 22.38 19.87
CA ASP A 42 -6.08 21.47 19.33
C ASP A 42 -6.53 21.82 17.91
N LEU A 43 -6.43 23.09 17.53
CA LEU A 43 -6.77 23.55 16.18
C LEU A 43 -5.73 23.12 15.13
N ASN A 44 -4.50 22.79 15.53
CA ASN A 44 -3.44 22.37 14.61
C ASN A 44 -3.45 20.85 14.32
N LEU A 45 -3.97 20.04 15.26
CA LEU A 45 -4.02 18.58 15.13
C LEU A 45 -5.13 18.11 14.16
N ARG A 46 -6.27 18.80 14.14
CA ARG A 46 -7.38 18.48 13.22
C ARG A 46 -7.03 18.84 11.78
N ASP A 47 -6.37 19.97 11.57
CA ASP A 47 -5.90 20.41 10.25
C ASP A 47 -4.80 19.48 9.68
N LEU A 48 -4.01 18.83 10.54
CA LEU A 48 -3.02 17.81 10.13
C LEU A 48 -3.67 16.46 9.80
N ALA A 49 -4.76 16.10 10.49
CA ALA A 49 -5.54 14.90 10.20
C ALA A 49 -6.30 15.02 8.87
N GLU A 50 -6.81 16.21 8.53
CA GLU A 50 -7.46 16.49 7.24
C GLU A 50 -6.45 16.58 6.08
N LYS A 51 -5.17 16.88 6.35
CA LYS A 51 -4.07 16.80 5.37
C LYS A 51 -3.50 15.38 5.14
N GLY A 52 -4.23 14.35 5.57
CA GLY A 52 -4.27 13.08 4.84
C GLY A 52 -2.98 12.24 4.80
N LYS A 53 -2.14 12.30 5.83
CA LYS A 53 -1.19 11.22 6.11
C LYS A 53 -1.61 10.52 7.39
N THR A 54 -2.49 9.52 7.25
CA THR A 54 -2.57 8.47 8.27
C THR A 54 -1.15 7.98 8.51
N ILE A 55 -0.60 8.17 9.72
CA ILE A 55 0.70 7.61 10.07
C ILE A 55 0.49 6.10 10.10
N LEU A 56 0.75 5.46 8.96
CA LEU A 56 0.79 4.01 8.90
C LEU A 56 2.02 3.59 9.70
N PRO A 57 1.88 2.61 10.60
CA PRO A 57 3.00 2.22 11.44
C PRO A 57 4.10 1.63 10.54
N PRO A 58 5.38 1.80 10.91
CA PRO A 58 6.40 1.07 10.19
C PRO A 58 6.17 -0.42 10.41
N LEU A 59 6.05 -1.18 9.31
CA LEU A 59 6.08 -2.64 9.37
C LEU A 59 7.43 -3.12 9.95
N PRO A 60 7.46 -4.26 10.66
CA PRO A 60 8.71 -4.85 11.13
C PRO A 60 9.71 -5.08 9.99
N ALA A 61 11.01 -4.91 10.27
CA ALA A 61 12.05 -5.04 9.26
C ALA A 61 12.05 -6.41 8.55
N SER A 62 11.72 -7.49 9.26
CA SER A 62 11.54 -8.82 8.68
C SER A 62 10.44 -8.85 7.62
N VAL A 63 9.28 -8.27 7.94
CA VAL A 63 8.14 -8.14 7.01
C VAL A 63 8.52 -7.32 5.78
N VAL A 64 9.13 -6.14 5.97
CA VAL A 64 9.55 -5.27 4.86
C VAL A 64 10.58 -5.98 3.96
N SER A 65 11.57 -6.65 4.56
CA SER A 65 12.57 -7.43 3.82
C SER A 65 11.91 -8.50 2.95
N THR A 66 11.03 -9.31 3.52
CA THR A 66 10.33 -10.38 2.77
C THR A 66 9.45 -9.79 1.66
N LEU A 67 8.67 -8.73 1.94
CA LEU A 67 7.82 -8.06 0.96
C LEU A 67 8.62 -7.46 -0.22
N LYS A 68 9.84 -6.97 0.03
CA LYS A 68 10.73 -6.44 -1.03
C LYS A 68 11.37 -7.54 -1.86
N LYS A 69 11.64 -8.71 -1.29
CA LYS A 69 12.31 -9.85 -1.96
C LYS A 69 11.35 -10.72 -2.77
N THR A 70 10.10 -10.83 -2.35
CA THR A 70 9.10 -11.71 -2.98
C THR A 70 8.09 -10.92 -3.81
N ASN A 71 7.28 -11.63 -4.58
CA ASN A 71 6.24 -11.02 -5.42
C ASN A 71 4.98 -11.89 -5.52
N PHE A 72 4.88 -12.97 -4.76
CA PHE A 72 3.71 -13.83 -4.68
C PHE A 72 3.17 -13.89 -3.26
N ALA A 73 1.84 -13.87 -3.15
CA ALA A 73 1.11 -14.05 -1.91
C ALA A 73 -0.09 -14.96 -2.15
N TYR A 74 -0.48 -15.73 -1.14
CA TYR A 74 -1.78 -16.36 -1.11
C TYR A 74 -2.76 -15.44 -0.39
N LEU A 75 -3.67 -14.84 -1.16
CA LEU A 75 -4.77 -14.05 -0.65
C LEU A 75 -5.90 -14.97 -0.19
N SER A 76 -6.25 -14.85 1.09
CA SER A 76 -7.45 -15.44 1.67
C SER A 76 -8.54 -14.36 1.79
N THR A 77 -9.67 -14.65 1.16
CA THR A 77 -10.95 -13.95 1.35
C THR A 77 -11.95 -14.91 1.98
N VAL A 78 -13.05 -14.39 2.49
CA VAL A 78 -14.17 -15.19 3.00
C VAL A 78 -15.45 -14.77 2.30
N ASP A 79 -16.39 -15.70 2.14
CA ASP A 79 -17.73 -15.38 1.67
C ASP A 79 -18.45 -14.42 2.65
N PRO A 80 -19.54 -13.77 2.20
CA PRO A 80 -20.24 -12.78 3.02
C PRO A 80 -20.73 -13.31 4.37
N ASP A 81 -21.14 -14.57 4.40
CA ASP A 81 -21.61 -15.28 5.59
C ASP A 81 -20.47 -15.71 6.54
N GLY A 82 -19.21 -15.62 6.10
CA GLY A 82 -18.05 -15.93 6.95
C GLY A 82 -17.71 -17.42 7.05
N ASN A 83 -18.34 -18.28 6.23
CA ASN A 83 -18.31 -19.74 6.38
C ASN A 83 -17.32 -20.42 5.44
N ILE A 84 -17.10 -19.89 4.25
CA ILE A 84 -16.30 -20.54 3.21
C ILE A 84 -15.09 -19.66 2.86
N PRO A 85 -13.87 -20.03 3.30
CA PRO A 85 -12.66 -19.34 2.88
C PRO A 85 -12.38 -19.62 1.40
N HIS A 86 -11.83 -18.62 0.72
CA HIS A 86 -11.39 -18.72 -0.66
C HIS A 86 -9.93 -18.27 -0.76
N LEU A 87 -9.10 -19.11 -1.37
CA LEU A 87 -7.67 -18.85 -1.54
C LEU A 87 -7.34 -18.49 -2.98
N SER A 88 -6.34 -17.65 -3.15
CA SER A 88 -5.97 -17.06 -4.43
C SER A 88 -4.50 -16.77 -4.48
N LEU A 89 -3.78 -17.36 -5.43
CA LEU A 89 -2.42 -16.95 -5.72
C LEU A 89 -2.45 -15.57 -6.40
N MET A 90 -1.76 -14.60 -5.80
CA MET A 90 -1.73 -13.21 -6.24
C MET A 90 -0.28 -12.78 -6.43
N ARG A 91 -0.03 -12.11 -7.54
CA ARG A 91 1.20 -11.34 -7.72
C ARG A 91 1.01 -9.99 -7.04
N PHE A 92 2.00 -9.52 -6.28
CA PHE A 92 1.88 -8.29 -5.51
C PHE A 92 3.05 -7.31 -5.70
N THR A 93 2.86 -6.09 -5.23
CA THR A 93 3.90 -5.06 -5.10
C THR A 93 3.73 -4.34 -3.78
N TYR A 94 4.80 -4.29 -2.99
CA TYR A 94 4.81 -3.49 -1.78
C TYR A 94 5.18 -2.04 -2.10
N VAL A 95 4.33 -1.10 -1.69
CA VAL A 95 4.56 0.34 -1.81
C VAL A 95 4.82 0.86 -0.40
N GLN A 96 6.10 1.18 -0.12
CA GLN A 96 6.54 1.53 1.23
C GLN A 96 6.04 2.92 1.65
N GLU A 97 5.96 3.86 0.71
CA GLU A 97 5.51 5.23 0.98
C GLU A 97 4.08 5.27 1.54
N ASP A 98 3.25 4.31 1.10
CA ASP A 98 1.87 4.14 1.53
C ASP A 98 1.69 2.92 2.45
N GLU A 99 2.79 2.28 2.90
CA GLU A 99 2.82 1.03 3.69
C GLU A 99 1.70 0.04 3.31
N CYS A 100 1.56 -0.25 2.00
CA CYS A 100 0.47 -1.09 1.49
C CYS A 100 0.95 -2.11 0.44
N ILE A 101 0.14 -3.16 0.29
CA ILE A 101 0.40 -4.25 -0.64
C ILE A 101 -0.60 -4.15 -1.79
N ILE A 102 -0.08 -3.87 -2.98
CA ILE A 102 -0.85 -3.72 -4.22
C ILE A 102 -0.96 -5.05 -4.93
N MET A 103 -2.16 -5.38 -5.38
CA MET A 103 -2.47 -6.51 -6.25
C MET A 103 -3.47 -6.08 -7.33
N SER A 104 -3.61 -6.87 -8.38
CA SER A 104 -4.67 -6.69 -9.38
C SER A 104 -5.54 -7.94 -9.51
N THR A 105 -6.81 -7.77 -9.87
CA THR A 105 -7.71 -8.89 -10.14
C THR A 105 -8.71 -8.54 -11.23
N ASN A 106 -9.15 -9.54 -11.99
CA ASN A 106 -10.28 -9.37 -12.89
C ASN A 106 -11.58 -9.22 -12.09
N LYS A 107 -12.42 -8.24 -12.46
CA LYS A 107 -13.71 -7.93 -11.81
C LYS A 107 -14.71 -9.10 -11.85
N LYS A 108 -14.52 -10.09 -12.72
CA LYS A 108 -15.37 -11.29 -12.85
C LYS A 108 -14.97 -12.45 -11.91
N THR A 109 -13.99 -12.23 -11.03
CA THR A 109 -13.49 -13.28 -10.12
C THR A 109 -14.30 -13.37 -8.83
N ARG A 110 -14.46 -14.58 -8.28
CA ARG A 110 -15.11 -14.79 -6.98
C ARG A 110 -14.50 -13.96 -5.85
N LYS A 111 -13.17 -13.79 -5.84
CA LYS A 111 -12.48 -12.96 -4.84
C LYS A 111 -12.86 -11.48 -4.96
N TYR A 112 -13.08 -10.97 -6.17
CA TYR A 112 -13.54 -9.60 -6.37
C TYR A 112 -14.96 -9.41 -5.82
N ASP A 113 -15.84 -10.38 -6.05
CA ASP A 113 -17.20 -10.35 -5.48
C ASP A 113 -17.17 -10.35 -3.96
N MET A 114 -16.38 -11.24 -3.35
CA MET A 114 -16.19 -11.27 -1.89
C MET A 114 -15.64 -9.95 -1.35
N LEU A 115 -14.67 -9.33 -2.03
CA LEU A 115 -14.03 -8.09 -1.59
C LEU A 115 -14.94 -6.86 -1.66
N LYS A 116 -15.99 -6.88 -2.49
CA LYS A 116 -17.02 -5.83 -2.46
C LYS A 116 -17.79 -5.84 -1.15
N GLU A 117 -17.96 -7.01 -0.54
CA GLU A 117 -18.79 -7.19 0.65
C GLU A 117 -17.98 -7.24 1.95
N ARG A 118 -16.79 -7.86 1.92
CA ARG A 118 -15.91 -8.04 3.07
C ARG A 118 -14.50 -7.58 2.74
N LYS A 119 -14.01 -6.59 3.51
CA LYS A 119 -12.69 -6.00 3.29
C LYS A 119 -11.59 -6.69 4.09
N ASN A 120 -11.93 -7.49 5.10
CA ASN A 120 -10.95 -8.20 5.92
C ASN A 120 -10.32 -9.34 5.11
N VAL A 121 -8.99 -9.35 5.05
CA VAL A 121 -8.21 -10.34 4.30
C VAL A 121 -7.04 -10.86 5.13
N ALA A 122 -6.55 -12.04 4.75
CA ALA A 122 -5.24 -12.51 5.15
C ALA A 122 -4.37 -12.77 3.91
N LEU A 123 -3.08 -12.46 4.01
CA LEU A 123 -2.07 -12.78 3.01
C LEU A 123 -1.04 -13.72 3.63
N LEU A 124 -0.74 -14.83 2.99
CA LEU A 124 0.42 -15.66 3.32
C LEU A 124 1.53 -15.39 2.30
N ILE A 125 2.73 -15.07 2.79
CA ILE A 125 3.91 -14.74 2.01
C ILE A 125 5.09 -15.51 2.59
N HIS A 126 5.93 -16.10 1.74
CA HIS A 126 7.16 -16.75 2.17
C HIS A 126 8.31 -16.44 1.21
N ASP A 127 9.53 -16.46 1.72
CA ASP A 127 10.78 -16.29 0.93
C ASP A 127 11.65 -17.56 0.93
N PHE A 128 11.02 -18.72 1.15
CA PHE A 128 11.61 -20.02 0.85
C PHE A 128 11.82 -20.12 -0.67
N GLY A 129 12.97 -19.66 -1.15
CA GLY A 129 13.28 -19.63 -2.58
C GLY A 129 13.18 -21.00 -3.26
N ASP A 130 13.01 -20.99 -4.57
CA ASP A 130 13.06 -22.19 -5.39
C ASP A 130 14.51 -22.66 -5.51
N GLY A 131 14.88 -23.69 -4.75
CA GLY A 131 15.98 -24.61 -5.04
C GLY A 131 17.35 -24.02 -5.38
N GLY A 132 18.10 -23.63 -4.35
CA GLY A 132 19.52 -23.97 -4.30
C GLY A 132 19.63 -25.19 -3.40
N GLU A 133 20.02 -26.31 -4.00
CA GLU A 133 20.32 -27.66 -3.46
C GLU A 133 20.24 -27.91 -1.95
N GLY A 134 19.67 -29.08 -1.63
CA GLY A 134 19.46 -29.59 -0.27
C GLY A 134 20.60 -29.31 0.69
N THR A 135 20.29 -28.50 1.69
CA THR A 135 20.84 -28.68 3.03
C THR A 135 19.65 -28.82 3.96
N GLU A 136 19.18 -30.06 4.08
CA GLU A 136 18.57 -30.52 5.32
C GLU A 136 19.50 -30.09 6.47
N GLY A 137 19.00 -29.28 7.41
CA GLY A 137 19.68 -29.03 8.69
C GLY A 137 20.87 -28.05 8.73
N GLY A 138 21.05 -27.17 7.74
CA GLY A 138 22.19 -26.23 7.74
C GLY A 138 22.00 -24.97 8.58
N HIS A 139 22.51 -24.95 9.82
CA HIS A 139 22.96 -23.75 10.53
C HIS A 139 24.13 -23.09 9.77
N GLY A 140 23.86 -22.52 8.59
CA GLY A 140 24.84 -21.78 7.81
C GLY A 140 24.93 -20.34 8.29
N GLU A 141 25.99 -20.03 9.05
CA GLU A 141 26.46 -18.66 9.27
C GLU A 141 26.57 -17.92 7.92
N GLY A 142 25.63 -17.03 7.63
CA GLY A 142 25.66 -16.15 6.45
C GLY A 142 24.42 -16.17 5.56
N GLY A 143 23.44 -17.05 5.80
CA GLY A 143 22.16 -17.03 5.09
C GLY A 143 21.24 -15.88 5.55
N ASN A 144 20.61 -15.17 4.62
CA ASN A 144 19.51 -14.26 4.98
C ASN A 144 18.42 -15.05 5.71
N PRO A 145 17.84 -14.53 6.81
CA PRO A 145 16.76 -15.21 7.50
C PRO A 145 15.57 -15.39 6.55
N LYS A 146 15.03 -16.61 6.52
CA LYS A 146 13.85 -16.95 5.75
C LYS A 146 12.62 -16.94 6.64
N PHE A 147 11.51 -16.41 6.15
CA PHE A 147 10.28 -16.23 6.88
C PHE A 147 9.07 -16.76 6.12
N SER A 148 8.11 -17.29 6.87
CA SER A 148 6.72 -17.44 6.48
C SER A 148 5.89 -16.43 7.27
N ILE A 149 5.18 -15.54 6.58
CA ILE A 149 4.51 -14.38 7.16
C ILE A 149 3.03 -14.40 6.79
N THR A 150 2.17 -14.46 7.79
CA THR A 150 0.74 -14.19 7.64
C THR A 150 0.44 -12.75 7.99
N LEU A 151 0.01 -11.95 7.02
CA LEU A 151 -0.43 -10.58 7.21
C LEU A 151 -1.96 -10.54 7.26
N LYS A 152 -2.55 -9.88 8.24
CA LYS A 152 -3.99 -9.62 8.32
C LYS A 152 -4.22 -8.13 8.13
N GLY A 153 -5.21 -7.78 7.32
CA GLY A 153 -5.43 -6.38 6.95
C GLY A 153 -6.79 -6.09 6.35
N ILE A 154 -6.92 -4.86 5.87
CA ILE A 154 -8.10 -4.36 5.16
C ILE A 154 -7.72 -4.15 3.70
N CYS A 155 -8.44 -4.81 2.81
CA CYS A 155 -8.34 -4.62 1.37
C CYS A 155 -9.30 -3.52 0.91
N LYS A 156 -8.80 -2.56 0.16
CA LYS A 156 -9.59 -1.58 -0.58
C LYS A 156 -9.51 -1.89 -2.07
N ILE A 157 -10.65 -1.80 -2.75
CA ILE A 157 -10.70 -1.75 -4.22
C ILE A 157 -10.52 -0.28 -4.58
N GLU A 158 -9.35 0.07 -5.08
CA GLU A 158 -8.98 1.45 -5.35
C GLU A 158 -9.58 1.93 -6.69
N THR A 159 -9.85 3.23 -6.79
CA THR A 159 -10.39 3.87 -8.01
C THR A 159 -9.69 5.20 -8.28
N GLY A 160 -9.94 5.80 -9.46
CA GLY A 160 -9.42 7.12 -9.83
C GLY A 160 -7.90 7.20 -9.87
N GLU A 161 -7.35 8.36 -9.51
CA GLU A 161 -5.91 8.64 -9.58
C GLU A 161 -5.07 7.71 -8.70
N VAL A 162 -5.58 7.32 -7.53
CA VAL A 162 -4.90 6.40 -6.62
C VAL A 162 -4.74 5.02 -7.27
N ALA A 163 -5.79 4.51 -7.91
CA ALA A 163 -5.73 3.23 -8.62
C ALA A 163 -4.70 3.26 -9.74
N GLU A 164 -4.63 4.34 -10.52
CA GLU A 164 -3.69 4.44 -11.64
C GLU A 164 -2.23 4.62 -11.17
N ARG A 165 -2.01 5.35 -10.06
CA ARG A 165 -0.70 5.41 -9.39
C ARG A 165 -0.23 4.01 -8.96
N TYR A 166 -1.10 3.26 -8.31
CA TYR A 166 -0.80 1.89 -7.87
C TYR A 166 -0.66 0.90 -9.03
N ARG A 167 -1.47 1.04 -10.08
CA ARG A 167 -1.34 0.23 -11.30
C ARG A 167 0.03 0.44 -11.95
N LYS A 168 0.47 1.69 -12.05
CA LYS A 168 1.79 2.04 -12.58
C LYS A 168 2.90 1.39 -11.75
N ALA A 169 2.90 1.55 -10.43
CA ALA A 169 3.89 0.94 -9.55
C ALA A 169 3.88 -0.60 -9.65
N HIS A 170 2.69 -1.21 -9.74
CA HIS A 170 2.54 -2.65 -9.88
C HIS A 170 3.09 -3.16 -11.23
N LEU A 171 2.84 -2.41 -12.31
CA LEU A 171 3.32 -2.71 -13.65
C LEU A 171 4.84 -2.58 -13.77
N GLU A 172 5.44 -1.54 -13.17
CA GLU A 172 6.90 -1.34 -13.14
C GLU A 172 7.62 -2.55 -12.52
N ARG A 173 7.08 -3.09 -11.42
CA ARG A 173 7.64 -4.29 -10.77
C ARG A 173 7.32 -5.60 -11.52
N ASN A 174 6.20 -5.67 -12.24
CA ASN A 174 5.65 -6.91 -12.80
C ASN A 174 5.38 -6.86 -14.31
N GLY A 175 6.17 -6.11 -15.08
CA GLY A 175 5.90 -5.82 -16.50
C GLY A 175 5.70 -7.05 -17.39
N LYS A 176 6.33 -8.20 -17.08
CA LYS A 176 6.14 -9.48 -17.79
C LYS A 176 4.71 -10.06 -17.68
N TYR A 177 3.88 -9.52 -16.79
CA TYR A 177 2.53 -9.97 -16.45
C TYR A 177 1.49 -8.87 -16.66
N SER A 178 1.77 -7.92 -17.55
CA SER A 178 0.93 -6.75 -17.82
C SER A 178 -0.52 -7.11 -18.17
N GLN A 179 -0.76 -8.25 -18.80
CA GLN A 179 -2.11 -8.77 -19.13
C GLN A 179 -3.00 -9.00 -17.92
N PHE A 180 -2.42 -9.17 -16.72
CA PHE A 180 -3.17 -9.32 -15.46
C PHE A 180 -3.29 -7.99 -14.69
N ILE A 181 -2.69 -6.91 -15.19
CA ILE A 181 -2.57 -5.61 -14.50
C ILE A 181 -3.32 -4.51 -15.26
N VAL A 182 -3.35 -4.58 -16.59
CA VAL A 182 -3.94 -3.57 -17.47
C VAL A 182 -5.25 -4.09 -18.04
N GLY A 183 -6.24 -3.20 -18.17
CA GLY A 183 -7.55 -3.49 -18.78
C GLY A 183 -8.70 -2.93 -17.97
N GLU A 184 -9.80 -2.60 -18.66
CA GLU A 184 -11.00 -2.01 -18.05
C GLU A 184 -11.66 -2.94 -17.01
N ASP A 185 -11.52 -4.26 -17.23
CA ASP A 185 -12.00 -5.31 -16.35
C ASP A 185 -11.02 -5.65 -15.20
N ILE A 186 -9.87 -4.95 -15.09
CA ILE A 186 -8.87 -5.21 -14.05
C ILE A 186 -8.95 -4.15 -12.94
N ALA A 187 -9.38 -4.58 -11.76
CA ALA A 187 -9.40 -3.78 -10.55
C ALA A 187 -8.03 -3.78 -9.85
N ILE A 188 -7.72 -2.65 -9.21
CA ILE A 188 -6.55 -2.50 -8.33
C ILE A 188 -6.99 -2.66 -6.89
N LEU A 189 -6.26 -3.50 -6.16
CA LEU A 189 -6.47 -3.80 -4.76
C LEU A 189 -5.29 -3.24 -3.95
N ALA A 190 -5.58 -2.60 -2.82
CA ALA A 190 -4.58 -2.18 -1.86
C ALA A 190 -4.90 -2.79 -0.48
N VAL A 191 -3.98 -3.57 0.06
CA VAL A 191 -4.11 -4.16 1.41
C VAL A 191 -3.28 -3.35 2.39
N TYR A 192 -3.96 -2.82 3.40
CA TYR A 192 -3.36 -2.11 4.53
C TYR A 192 -3.27 -3.08 5.71
N VAL A 193 -2.04 -3.38 6.13
CA VAL A 193 -1.77 -4.41 7.13
C VAL A 193 -2.11 -3.87 8.53
N LYS A 194 -2.80 -4.70 9.32
CA LYS A 194 -3.17 -4.43 10.72
C LYS A 194 -2.43 -5.30 11.71
N SER A 195 -2.07 -6.52 11.31
CA SER A 195 -1.21 -7.38 12.12
C SER A 195 -0.44 -8.37 11.26
N ALA A 196 0.64 -8.90 11.82
CA ALA A 196 1.49 -9.89 11.21
C ALA A 196 1.79 -11.01 12.20
N ARG A 197 1.83 -12.24 11.69
CA ARG A 197 2.41 -13.41 12.36
C ARG A 197 3.59 -13.86 11.52
N ILE A 198 4.78 -13.81 12.10
CA ILE A 198 6.05 -14.01 11.42
C ILE A 198 6.66 -15.28 12.02
N CYS A 199 6.89 -16.29 11.18
CA CYS A 199 7.53 -17.54 11.56
C CYS A 199 8.85 -17.66 10.82
N ASP A 200 9.93 -17.98 11.52
CA ASP A 200 11.23 -18.28 10.93
C ASP A 200 11.41 -19.79 10.64
N ILE A 201 12.58 -20.18 10.16
CA ILE A 201 12.91 -21.60 9.85
C ILE A 201 13.06 -22.48 11.09
N ASN A 202 13.18 -21.89 12.28
CA ASN A 202 13.34 -22.60 13.55
C ASN A 202 12.00 -22.73 14.29
N ASP A 203 10.88 -22.50 13.59
CA ASP A 203 9.52 -22.46 14.14
C ASP A 203 9.32 -21.38 15.22
N GLN A 204 10.18 -20.35 15.24
CA GLN A 204 10.04 -19.23 16.16
C GLN A 204 9.03 -18.23 15.62
N VAL A 205 7.99 -18.00 16.41
CA VAL A 205 6.86 -17.17 16.03
C VAL A 205 6.90 -15.84 16.77
N THR A 206 6.92 -14.75 16.01
CA THR A 206 6.71 -13.39 16.53
C THR A 206 5.42 -12.80 15.96
N THR A 207 4.80 -11.91 16.73
CA THR A 207 3.58 -11.20 16.32
C THR A 207 3.83 -9.70 16.33
N TRP A 208 3.17 -9.02 15.40
CA TRP A 208 3.15 -7.56 15.33
C TRP A 208 1.72 -7.09 15.08
N SER A 209 1.36 -5.95 15.64
CA SER A 209 0.09 -5.28 15.38
C SER A 209 0.31 -3.79 15.23
N ALA A 210 -0.46 -3.17 14.33
CA ALA A 210 -0.50 -1.74 14.17
C ALA A 210 -0.98 -1.07 15.49
N PRO A 211 -0.44 0.11 15.86
CA PRO A 211 -0.99 0.93 16.93
C PRO A 211 -2.47 1.24 16.63
N CYS A 212 -3.30 1.21 17.67
CA CYS A 212 -4.71 1.58 17.61
C CYS A 212 -4.87 3.09 17.42
#